data_AF-X0Y3K7-F1
#
_entry.id   AF-X0Y3K7-F1
#
_cell.length_a   1.000
_cell.length_b   1.000
_cell.length_c   1.000
_cell.angle_alpha   90.00
_cell.angle_beta   90.00
_cell.angle_gamma   90.00
#
_symmetry.space_group_name_H-M   'P 1'
#
loop_
_entity.id
_entity.type
_entity.pdbx_description
1 polymer ?
#
loop_
_entity_poly.entity_id
_entity_poly.type
_entity_poly.pdbx_seq_one_letter_code
_entity_poly.pdbx_strand_id
1 'polypeptide(L)' 'TGDIVEDERVWGCTEWGLGNIGPALIAPDGVSAASHTDGICLNTSAWLDGKLILDKGKVVEEELAELAKELGKG' A
#
# COMPACT_ATOMS: atom_id res chain seq x y z
N THR A 1 0.30 -1.23 16.07
CA THR A 1 0.76 -2.00 17.25
C THR A 1 2.24 -1.79 17.50
N GLY A 2 2.96 -1.11 16.59
CA GLY A 2 4.42 -1.02 16.64
C GLY A 2 5.09 -2.30 16.16
N ASP A 3 4.30 -3.26 15.66
CA ASP A 3 4.76 -4.48 15.02
C ASP A 3 4.55 -4.28 13.53
N ILE A 4 5.67 -4.14 12.81
CA ILE A 4 5.64 -3.82 11.39
C ILE A 4 4.81 -4.83 10.59
N VAL A 5 4.87 -6.11 10.96
CA VAL A 5 4.14 -7.18 10.26
C VAL A 5 2.64 -6.96 10.39
N GLU A 6 2.16 -6.54 11.56
CA GLU A 6 0.73 -6.27 11.74
C GLU A 6 0.32 -4.91 11.16
N ASP A 7 1.21 -3.92 11.26
CA ASP A 7 0.92 -2.55 10.85
C ASP A 7 0.81 -2.44 9.31
N GLU A 8 1.56 -3.23 8.54
CA GLU A 8 1.44 -3.36 7.07
C GLU A 8 0.07 -3.90 6.61
N ARG A 9 -0.67 -4.56 7.50
CA ARG A 9 -1.93 -5.26 7.18
C ARG A 9 -3.18 -4.47 7.53
N VAL A 10 -3.02 -3.21 7.95
CA VAL A 10 -4.15 -2.33 8.24
C VAL A 10 -4.89 -1.98 6.94
N TRP A 11 -6.14 -2.43 6.83
CA TRP A 11 -6.95 -2.11 5.64
C TRP A 11 -7.03 -0.60 5.41
N GLY A 12 -6.73 -0.17 4.19
CA GLY A 12 -6.77 1.23 3.80
C GLY A 12 -5.53 2.04 4.21
N CYS A 13 -4.51 1.43 4.82
CA CYS A 13 -3.21 2.09 4.92
C CYS A 13 -2.49 2.07 3.57
N THR A 14 -1.51 2.96 3.41
CA THR A 14 -0.50 2.82 2.36
C THR A 14 0.85 2.50 2.99
N GLU A 15 1.59 1.65 2.31
CA GLU A 15 2.93 1.22 2.71
C GLU A 15 3.95 1.72 1.67
N TRP A 16 5.10 2.16 2.16
CA TRP A 16 6.21 2.63 1.36
C TRP A 16 7.49 1.96 1.82
N GLY A 17 8.10 1.15 0.94
CA GLY A 17 9.41 0.54 1.17
C GLY A 17 10.55 1.45 0.70
N LEU A 18 11.62 1.55 1.49
CA LEU A 18 12.84 2.27 1.13
C LEU A 18 14.08 1.39 1.30
N GLY A 19 14.99 1.44 0.33
CA GLY A 19 16.27 0.76 0.38
C GLY A 19 16.35 -0.43 -0.57
N ASN A 20 16.66 -1.61 -0.04
CA ASN A 20 16.93 -2.81 -0.82
C ASN A 20 15.63 -3.38 -1.40
N ILE A 21 15.53 -3.46 -2.73
CA ILE A 21 14.34 -3.97 -3.42
C ILE A 21 14.70 -5.28 -4.10
N GLY A 22 13.95 -6.34 -3.80
CA GLY A 22 14.20 -7.66 -4.37
C GLY A 22 13.84 -7.77 -5.87
N PRO A 23 14.45 -8.73 -6.59
CA PRO A 23 14.26 -8.93 -8.02
C PRO A 23 12.81 -9.29 -8.43
N ALA A 24 12.00 -9.76 -7.48
CA ALA A 24 10.59 -10.05 -7.70
C ALA A 24 9.75 -8.78 -7.99
N LEU A 25 10.18 -7.63 -7.46
CA LEU A 25 9.51 -6.35 -7.69
C LEU A 25 10.16 -5.55 -8.83
N ILE A 26 11.46 -5.70 -9.03
CA ILE A 26 12.23 -5.04 -10.09
C ILE A 26 13.16 -6.07 -10.74
N ALA A 27 12.75 -6.64 -11.86
CA ALA A 27 13.56 -7.61 -12.58
C ALA A 27 14.76 -6.95 -13.31
N PRO A 28 15.87 -7.67 -13.56
CA PRO A 28 16.15 -9.04 -13.09
C PRO A 28 16.78 -9.09 -11.70
N ASP A 29 17.45 -8.02 -11.25
CA ASP A 29 18.36 -8.05 -10.09
C ASP A 29 17.88 -7.22 -8.90
N GLY A 30 16.79 -6.46 -9.05
CA GLY A 30 16.31 -5.55 -8.01
C GLY A 30 17.14 -4.27 -7.91
N VAL A 31 17.11 -3.67 -6.72
CA VAL A 31 17.91 -2.50 -6.36
C VAL A 31 18.64 -2.81 -5.07
N SER A 32 19.97 -2.96 -5.13
CA SER A 32 20.78 -3.25 -3.94
C SER A 32 20.94 -2.02 -3.05
N ALA A 33 20.74 -2.20 -1.74
CA ALA A 33 21.09 -1.23 -0.71
C ALA A 33 21.53 -1.96 0.58
N ALA A 34 22.11 -1.23 1.54
CA ALA A 34 22.58 -1.80 2.79
C ALA A 34 21.47 -2.37 3.69
N SER A 35 20.23 -1.89 3.54
CA SER A 35 19.08 -2.27 4.35
C SER A 35 17.76 -2.01 3.61
N HIS A 36 16.67 -2.52 4.17
CA HIS A 36 15.29 -2.24 3.76
C HIS A 36 14.48 -1.78 4.98
N THR A 37 13.53 -0.87 4.77
CA THR A 37 12.58 -0.46 5.80
C THR A 37 11.25 -0.09 5.18
N ASP A 38 10.17 -0.41 5.87
CA ASP A 38 8.80 -0.09 5.47
C ASP A 38 8.23 1.02 6.36
N GLY A 39 7.50 1.94 5.74
CA GLY A 39 6.83 3.06 6.38
C GLY A 39 5.35 3.04 6.07
N ILE A 40 4.52 3.18 7.10
CA ILE A 40 3.07 3.05 6.99
C ILE A 40 2.40 4.40 7.20
N CYS A 41 1.49 4.74 6.30
CA CYS A 41 0.66 5.93 6.40
C CYS A 41 -0.80 5.51 6.55
N LEU A 42 -1.39 5.83 7.70
CA LEU A 42 -2.81 5.66 7.94
C LEU A 42 -3.60 6.81 7.30
N ASN A 43 -4.83 6.53 6.88
CA ASN A 43 -5.74 7.53 6.31
C ASN A 43 -5.13 8.29 5.13
N THR A 44 -4.35 7.62 4.28
CA THR A 44 -3.79 8.23 3.07
C THR A 44 -4.88 8.45 2.03
N SER A 45 -4.78 9.55 1.28
CA SER A 45 -5.46 9.66 -0.01
C SER A 45 -4.44 9.42 -1.13
N ALA A 46 -4.78 8.56 -2.09
CA ALA A 46 -3.89 8.15 -3.17
C ALA A 46 -4.60 8.27 -4.53
N TRP A 47 -3.83 8.75 -5.51
CA TRP A 47 -4.26 8.91 -6.89
C TRP A 47 -3.39 8.06 -7.79
N LEU A 48 -4.01 7.40 -8.77
CA LEU A 48 -3.33 6.72 -9.85
C LEU A 48 -3.77 7.37 -11.16
N ASP A 49 -2.81 7.85 -11.95
CA ASP A 49 -3.07 8.54 -13.22
C ASP A 49 -4.05 9.73 -13.10
N GLY A 50 -4.00 10.43 -11.96
CA GLY A 50 -4.89 11.55 -11.66
C GLY A 50 -6.29 11.17 -11.17
N LYS A 51 -6.63 9.87 -11.14
CA LYS A 51 -7.89 9.36 -10.57
C LYS A 51 -7.70 9.03 -9.09
N LEU A 52 -8.57 9.58 -8.24
CA LEU A 52 -8.61 9.26 -6.82
C LEU A 52 -9.07 7.82 -6.64
N ILE A 53 -8.22 6.97 -6.04
CA ILE A 53 -8.53 5.56 -5.80
C ILE A 53 -8.77 5.24 -4.33
N LEU A 54 -8.05 5.93 -3.45
CA LEU A 54 -8.15 5.82 -2.01
C LEU A 54 -8.34 7.23 -1.46
N ASP A 55 -9.37 7.47 -0.66
CA ASP A 55 -9.56 8.74 0.06
C ASP A 55 -9.58 8.50 1.57
N LYS A 56 -8.58 9.03 2.27
CA LYS A 56 -8.43 8.88 3.73
C LYS A 56 -8.57 7.43 4.19
N GLY A 57 -7.93 6.53 3.46
CA GLY A 57 -7.94 5.08 3.72
C GLY A 57 -9.23 4.35 3.33
N LYS A 58 -10.15 5.00 2.61
CA LYS A 58 -11.32 4.35 2.02
C LYS A 58 -11.12 4.16 0.54
N VAL A 59 -11.44 2.97 0.04
CA VAL A 59 -11.42 2.71 -1.40
C VAL A 59 -12.65 3.36 -2.03
N VAL A 60 -12.44 4.30 -2.96
CA VAL A 60 -13.51 5.16 -3.50
C VAL A 60 -13.69 5.09 -5.01
N GLU A 61 -12.76 4.47 -5.72
CA GLU A 61 -12.93 4.18 -7.15
C GLU A 61 -14.11 3.21 -7.33
N GLU A 62 -14.97 3.45 -8.33
CA GLU A 62 -16.26 2.77 -8.48
C GLU A 62 -16.17 1.24 -8.45
N GLU A 63 -15.31 0.64 -9.29
CA GLU A 63 -15.16 -0.80 -9.37
C GLU A 63 -14.47 -1.35 -8.11
N LEU A 64 -13.41 -0.69 -7.65
CA LEU A 64 -12.69 -1.11 -6.45
C LEU A 64 -13.54 -1.01 -5.17
N ALA A 65 -14.45 -0.04 -5.10
CA ALA A 65 -15.34 0.16 -3.97
C ALA A 65 -16.42 -0.93 -3.89
N GLU A 66 -16.95 -1.38 -5.03
CA GLU A 66 -17.86 -2.53 -5.05
C GLU A 66 -17.14 -3.81 -4.59
N LEU A 67 -15.92 -4.06 -5.08
CA LEU A 67 -15.11 -5.19 -4.62
C LEU A 67 -14.78 -5.09 -3.11
N ALA A 68 -14.48 -3.89 -2.61
CA ALA A 68 -14.25 -3.67 -1.19
C ALA A 68 -15.50 -3.98 -0.34
N LYS A 69 -16.70 -3.63 -0.82
CA LYS A 69 -17.97 -3.97 -0.14
C LYS A 69 -18.18 -5.48 -0.06
N GLU A 70 -17.89 -6.23 -1.13
CA GLU A 70 -17.97 -7.70 -1.14
C GLU A 70 -17.06 -8.33 -0.08
N LEU A 71 -15.92 -7.70 0.21
CA LEU A 71 -14.97 -8.11 1.26
C LEU A 71 -15.36 -7.63 2.68
N GLY A 72 -16.50 -6.93 2.84
CA GLY A 72 -16.93 -6.35 4.11
C GLY A 72 -16.14 -5.11 4.52
N LYS A 73 -15.60 -4.37 3.54
CA LYS A 73 -14.72 -3.20 3.72
C LYS A 73 -15.29 -1.91 3.09
N GLY A 74 -16.61 -1.87 2.87
CA GLY A 74 -17.35 -0.71 2.38
C GLY A 74 -17.50 0.42 3.40
#